data_AF-A0AA39ND42-F1
#
_entry.id   AF-A0AA39ND42-F1
#
_cell.length_a   1.000
_cell.length_b   1.000
_cell.length_c   1.000
_cell.angle_alpha   90.00
_cell.angle_beta   90.00
_cell.angle_gamma   90.00
#
_symmetry.space_group_name_H-M   'P 1'
#
loop_
_entity.id
_entity.type
_entity.pdbx_description
1 polymer ?
#
loop_
_entity_poly.entity_id
_entity_poly.type
_entity_poly.pdbx_seq_one_letter_code
_entity_poly.pdbx_strand_id
1 'polypeptide(L)'
;LSTTTKTLADLDALVNDVLLAPDFQMSDLTGFDATREAKHLDNSTIPSFVSDGWTEDFVTIRLLQKGVCNKSEEDAPSMDVPGVWHHSLLNIIFAAFKDPSSLDFPLKGFIQMWTTPDGHTKRVYGEAYTSDVFLDMEDKITLEPGCSLETVVILLMVYSDSTHLANFGTAALWPAYVGIGLQSKYIRVKPMSFANHHLAYFPVVCNPLSERVQMLTTI
;
A
#
# COMPACT_ATOMS: atom_id res chain seq x y z
N LEU A 1 7.39 -14.18 -9.39
CA LEU A 1 8.86 -14.19 -9.43
C LEU A 1 9.27 -13.64 -10.80
N SER A 2 9.48 -12.33 -10.89
CA SER A 2 10.11 -11.76 -12.08
C SER A 2 11.56 -12.24 -12.08
N THR A 3 11.93 -13.08 -13.04
CA THR A 3 13.32 -13.51 -13.20
C THR A 3 14.13 -12.32 -13.67
N THR A 4 15.00 -11.80 -12.81
CA THR A 4 15.93 -10.69 -13.06
C THR A 4 17.07 -11.06 -14.03
N THR A 5 16.85 -12.03 -14.92
CA THR A 5 17.86 -12.52 -15.85
C THR A 5 17.70 -11.79 -17.17
N LYS A 6 18.55 -10.78 -17.39
CA LYS A 6 18.63 -10.09 -18.68
C LYS A 6 19.01 -11.07 -19.77
N THR A 7 18.35 -10.98 -20.91
CA THR A 7 18.56 -11.87 -22.07
C THR A 7 19.38 -11.17 -23.15
N LEU A 8 19.93 -11.94 -24.10
CA LEU A 8 20.58 -11.37 -25.28
C LEU A 8 19.60 -10.55 -26.14
N ALA A 9 18.33 -10.95 -26.17
CA ALA A 9 17.28 -10.19 -26.84
C ALA A 9 17.06 -8.82 -26.19
N ASP A 10 17.18 -8.70 -24.87
CA ASP A 10 17.09 -7.40 -24.18
C ASP A 10 18.24 -6.46 -24.59
N LEU A 11 19.42 -7.00 -24.89
CA LEU A 11 20.56 -6.22 -25.38
C LEU A 11 20.34 -5.75 -26.81
N ASP A 12 19.82 -6.63 -27.68
CA ASP A 12 19.46 -6.26 -29.04
C ASP A 12 18.36 -5.19 -29.06
N ALA A 13 17.36 -5.30 -28.17
CA ALA A 13 16.31 -4.30 -28.00
C ALA A 13 16.87 -2.96 -27.51
N LEU A 14 17.81 -2.96 -26.56
CA LEU A 14 18.46 -1.71 -26.11
C LEU A 14 19.12 -0.98 -27.28
N VAL A 15 19.82 -1.69 -28.17
CA VAL A 15 20.49 -1.06 -29.30
C VAL A 15 19.47 -0.57 -30.34
N ASN A 16 18.60 -1.46 -30.81
CA ASN A 16 17.76 -1.17 -31.96
C ASN A 16 16.55 -0.29 -31.63
N ASP A 17 15.94 -0.51 -30.45
CA ASP A 17 14.69 0.15 -30.09
C ASP A 17 14.92 1.42 -29.25
N VAL A 18 16.07 1.55 -28.58
CA VAL A 18 16.38 2.71 -27.73
C VAL A 18 17.51 3.56 -28.32
N LEU A 19 18.70 3.00 -28.50
CA LEU A 19 19.88 3.80 -28.91
C LEU A 19 19.81 4.28 -30.36
N LEU A 20 19.16 3.53 -31.24
CA LEU A 20 18.96 3.88 -32.65
C LEU A 20 17.59 4.53 -32.92
N ALA A 21 16.80 4.81 -31.88
CA ALA A 21 15.50 5.48 -32.05
C ALA A 21 15.70 6.88 -32.67
N PRO A 22 14.83 7.32 -33.61
CA PRO A 22 15.03 8.59 -34.33
C PRO A 22 15.06 9.84 -33.45
N ASP A 23 14.41 9.75 -32.28
CA ASP A 23 14.31 10.80 -31.27
C ASP A 23 15.40 10.70 -30.19
N PHE A 24 16.20 9.63 -30.18
CA PHE A 24 17.28 9.45 -29.23
C PHE A 24 18.59 10.03 -29.76
N GLN A 25 19.21 10.94 -28.99
CA GLN A 25 20.50 11.53 -29.35
C GLN A 25 21.64 10.78 -28.67
N MET A 26 22.42 10.03 -29.45
CA MET A 26 23.57 9.27 -28.95
C MET A 26 24.60 10.13 -28.21
N SER A 27 24.66 11.44 -28.53
CA SER A 27 25.52 12.42 -27.85
C SER A 27 25.20 12.57 -26.37
N ASP A 28 23.96 12.31 -25.95
CA ASP A 28 23.52 12.48 -24.56
C ASP A 28 24.14 11.43 -23.62
N LEU A 29 24.65 10.33 -24.18
CA LEU A 29 25.40 9.31 -23.45
C LEU A 29 26.85 9.73 -23.16
N THR A 30 27.32 10.84 -23.73
CA THR A 30 28.71 11.27 -23.55
C THR A 30 28.95 11.61 -22.08
N GLY A 31 29.82 10.84 -21.43
CA GLY A 31 30.13 11.01 -20.01
C GLY A 31 29.08 10.41 -19.07
N PHE A 32 28.20 9.52 -19.55
CA PHE A 32 27.28 8.75 -18.72
C PHE A 32 28.04 7.92 -17.67
N ASP A 33 27.60 8.05 -16.42
CA ASP A 33 28.08 7.26 -15.28
C ASP A 33 26.86 6.73 -14.54
N ALA A 34 26.68 5.40 -14.56
CA ALA A 34 25.52 4.77 -13.94
C ALA A 34 25.40 5.05 -12.44
N THR A 35 26.53 5.22 -11.73
CA THR A 35 26.55 5.55 -10.30
C THR A 35 26.10 6.99 -10.07
N ARG A 36 26.53 7.92 -10.93
CA ARG A 36 26.12 9.32 -10.86
C ARG A 36 24.63 9.47 -11.18
N GLU A 37 24.17 8.84 -12.26
CA GLU A 37 22.76 8.95 -12.65
C GLU A 37 21.81 8.24 -11.67
N ALA A 38 22.24 7.13 -11.06
CA ALA A 38 21.48 6.52 -9.95
C ALA A 38 21.36 7.47 -8.75
N LYS A 39 22.44 8.19 -8.39
CA LYS A 39 22.39 9.21 -7.33
C LYS A 39 21.53 10.42 -7.71
N HIS A 40 21.54 10.84 -8.96
CA HIS A 40 20.65 11.90 -9.44
C HIS A 40 19.18 11.47 -9.33
N LEU A 41 18.87 10.23 -9.68
CA LEU A 41 17.53 9.68 -9.55
C LEU A 41 17.09 9.61 -8.07
N ASP A 42 17.97 9.12 -7.19
CA ASP A 42 17.73 9.07 -5.73
C ASP A 42 17.46 10.47 -5.15
N ASN A 43 18.08 11.52 -5.69
CA ASN A 43 17.94 12.90 -5.23
C ASN A 43 16.84 13.70 -5.96
N SER A 44 16.21 13.14 -6.99
CA SER A 44 15.21 13.86 -7.76
C SER A 44 13.95 14.07 -6.90
N THR A 45 13.67 15.33 -6.58
CA THR A 45 12.46 15.72 -5.83
C THR A 45 11.25 15.39 -6.68
N ILE A 46 10.41 14.49 -6.19
CA ILE A 46 9.36 13.81 -6.95
C ILE A 46 8.40 14.82 -7.61
N PRO A 47 8.44 15.03 -8.94
CA PRO A 47 7.59 15.98 -9.61
C PRO A 47 6.45 15.29 -10.37
N SER A 48 5.79 14.30 -9.75
CA SER A 48 4.61 13.64 -10.35
C SER A 48 3.50 13.23 -9.39
N PHE A 49 3.68 13.31 -8.07
CA PHE A 49 2.59 12.97 -7.14
C PHE A 49 1.44 13.99 -7.16
N VAL A 50 1.75 15.26 -7.39
CA VAL A 50 0.78 16.37 -7.29
C VAL A 50 -0.33 16.28 -8.35
N SER A 51 -0.10 15.65 -9.50
CA SER A 51 -1.14 15.46 -10.53
C SER A 51 -2.12 14.33 -10.22
N ASP A 52 -1.72 13.38 -9.36
CA ASP A 52 -2.38 12.09 -9.19
C ASP A 52 -3.21 12.01 -7.89
N GLY A 53 -3.66 13.16 -7.38
CA GLY A 53 -4.53 13.24 -6.21
C GLY A 53 -3.82 13.03 -4.87
N TRP A 54 -2.48 13.07 -4.85
CA TRP A 54 -1.70 13.01 -3.61
C TRP A 54 -1.65 14.37 -2.92
N THR A 55 -1.74 14.34 -1.60
CA THR A 55 -1.59 15.50 -0.72
C THR A 55 -0.44 15.27 0.24
N GLU A 56 0.37 16.31 0.48
CA GLU A 56 1.41 16.30 1.49
C GLU A 56 0.87 16.90 2.79
N ASP A 57 1.08 16.21 3.91
CA ASP A 57 0.69 16.66 5.24
C ASP A 57 1.71 16.18 6.29
N PHE A 58 1.42 16.44 7.56
CA PHE A 58 2.13 15.89 8.71
C PHE A 58 1.20 14.99 9.54
N VAL A 59 1.77 13.98 10.18
CA VAL A 59 1.04 13.11 11.10
C VAL A 59 1.67 13.20 12.48
N THR A 60 0.83 13.43 13.50
CA THR A 60 1.26 13.37 14.90
C THR A 60 1.22 11.92 15.39
N ILE A 61 2.36 11.39 15.80
CA ILE A 61 2.50 10.03 16.31
C ILE A 61 2.79 10.07 17.81
N ARG A 62 2.17 9.17 18.57
CA ARG A 62 2.49 8.93 19.98
C ARG A 62 3.67 7.97 20.08
N LEU A 63 4.71 8.37 20.79
CA LEU A 63 5.93 7.59 20.94
C LEU A 63 5.86 6.71 22.17
N LEU A 64 5.77 5.40 21.92
CA LEU A 64 5.92 4.41 22.98
C LEU A 64 7.40 4.29 23.36
N GLN A 65 7.70 4.56 24.63
CA GLN A 65 9.05 4.46 25.18
C GLN A 65 9.25 3.10 25.81
N LYS A 66 10.31 2.39 25.41
CA LYS A 66 10.58 1.05 25.96
C LYS A 66 10.99 1.18 27.43
N GLY A 67 10.29 0.48 28.31
CA GLY A 67 10.57 0.49 29.76
C GLY A 67 9.80 1.56 30.53
N VAL A 68 9.04 2.43 29.86
CA VAL A 68 8.17 3.43 30.50
C VAL A 68 6.72 3.04 30.27
N CYS A 69 6.01 2.74 31.37
CA CYS A 69 4.57 2.54 31.32
C CYS A 69 3.86 3.88 31.54
N ASN A 70 3.34 4.46 30.46
CA ASN A 70 2.38 5.56 30.58
C ASN A 70 1.03 5.00 31.04
N LYS A 71 0.25 5.80 31.76
CA LYS A 71 -1.06 5.37 32.27
C LYS A 71 -2.07 5.20 31.14
N SER A 72 -1.92 5.98 30.07
CA SER A 72 -2.66 5.85 28.82
C SER A 72 -1.79 6.26 27.62
N GLU A 73 -2.29 6.03 26.40
CA GLU A 73 -1.60 6.42 25.16
C GLU A 73 -1.54 7.96 25.00
N GLU A 74 -2.52 8.69 25.53
CA GLU A 74 -2.60 10.15 25.47
C GLU A 74 -1.50 10.83 26.28
N ASP A 75 -1.07 10.19 27.37
CA ASP A 75 0.05 10.64 28.21
C ASP A 75 1.41 10.41 27.54
N ALA A 76 1.46 9.66 26.43
CA ALA A 76 2.70 9.42 25.72
C ALA A 76 3.16 10.68 24.96
N PRO A 77 4.49 10.95 24.93
CA PRO A 77 5.04 12.05 24.15
C PRO A 77 4.62 11.94 22.68
N SER A 78 4.15 13.06 22.12
CA SER A 78 3.77 13.15 20.72
C SER A 78 4.90 13.74 19.88
N MET A 79 4.92 13.38 18.61
CA MET A 79 5.86 13.91 17.63
C MET A 79 5.16 14.10 16.29
N ASP A 80 5.36 15.26 15.69
CA ASP A 80 4.90 15.53 14.34
C ASP A 80 5.92 15.01 13.34
N VAL A 81 5.45 14.19 12.41
CA VAL A 81 6.24 13.69 11.28
C VAL A 81 5.75 14.40 10.03
N PRO A 82 6.48 15.42 9.54
CA PRO A 82 6.15 16.13 8.31
C PRO A 82 6.55 15.32 7.08
N GLY A 83 6.02 15.68 5.90
CA GLY A 83 6.40 15.07 4.63
C GLY A 83 5.72 13.73 4.38
N VAL A 84 4.54 13.51 4.96
CA VAL A 84 3.71 12.34 4.69
C VAL A 84 2.85 12.65 3.47
N TRP A 85 3.05 11.87 2.41
CA TRP A 85 2.21 11.95 1.23
C TRP A 85 1.07 10.95 1.35
N HIS A 86 -0.16 11.34 1.08
CA HIS A 86 -1.30 10.43 1.15
C HIS A 86 -2.37 10.73 0.10
N HIS A 87 -3.21 9.73 -0.15
CA HIS A 87 -4.35 9.84 -1.04
C HIS A 87 -5.65 9.84 -0.23
N SER A 88 -6.72 10.42 -0.78
CA SER A 88 -8.05 10.33 -0.18
C SER A 88 -8.53 8.88 -0.16
N LEU A 89 -8.89 8.40 1.04
CA LEU A 89 -9.42 7.05 1.22
C LEU A 89 -10.71 6.84 0.41
N LEU A 90 -11.57 7.85 0.33
CA LEU A 90 -12.78 7.80 -0.48
C LEU A 90 -12.46 7.64 -1.96
N ASN A 91 -11.46 8.35 -2.47
CA ASN A 91 -11.05 8.21 -3.86
C ASN A 91 -10.49 6.81 -4.16
N ILE A 92 -9.77 6.20 -3.20
CA ILE A 92 -9.31 4.81 -3.31
C ILE A 92 -10.51 3.86 -3.40
N ILE A 93 -11.49 4.02 -2.50
CA ILE A 93 -12.72 3.21 -2.51
C ILE A 93 -13.45 3.37 -3.85
N PHE A 94 -13.65 4.59 -4.32
CA PHE A 94 -14.31 4.82 -5.61
C PHE A 94 -13.54 4.21 -6.78
N ALA A 95 -12.21 4.27 -6.76
CA ALA A 95 -11.40 3.62 -7.78
C ALA A 95 -11.56 2.09 -7.75
N ALA A 96 -11.52 1.49 -6.56
CA ALA A 96 -11.70 0.05 -6.39
C ALA A 96 -13.07 -0.45 -6.90
N PHE A 97 -14.14 0.32 -6.67
CA PHE A 97 -15.49 -0.02 -7.15
C PHE A 97 -15.74 0.32 -8.63
N LYS A 98 -14.88 1.12 -9.26
CA LYS A 98 -14.89 1.34 -10.72
C LYS A 98 -14.13 0.28 -11.48
N ASP A 99 -13.20 -0.42 -10.83
CA ASP A 99 -12.44 -1.50 -11.43
C ASP A 99 -13.35 -2.70 -11.75
N PRO A 100 -13.18 -3.37 -12.91
CA PRO A 100 -13.98 -4.54 -13.25
C PRO A 100 -13.92 -5.69 -12.23
N SER A 101 -12.84 -5.80 -11.44
CA SER A 101 -12.73 -6.82 -10.38
C SER A 101 -13.74 -6.64 -9.25
N SER A 102 -14.36 -5.46 -9.13
CA SER A 102 -15.41 -5.21 -8.14
C SER A 102 -16.67 -6.05 -8.35
N LEU A 103 -16.89 -6.59 -9.56
CA LEU A 103 -18.00 -7.51 -9.84
C LEU A 103 -17.89 -8.81 -9.04
N ASP A 104 -16.70 -9.19 -8.62
CA ASP A 104 -16.46 -10.37 -7.79
C ASP A 104 -16.58 -10.09 -6.28
N PHE A 105 -16.86 -8.84 -5.88
CA PHE A 105 -16.99 -8.49 -4.46
C PHE A 105 -18.32 -8.99 -3.89
N PRO A 106 -18.31 -9.81 -2.83
CA PRO A 106 -19.53 -10.17 -2.11
C PRO A 106 -19.99 -8.96 -1.30
N LEU A 107 -20.93 -8.19 -1.87
CA LEU A 107 -21.49 -7.00 -1.23
C LEU A 107 -22.33 -7.34 0.01
N LYS A 108 -22.85 -8.57 0.08
CA LYS A 108 -23.56 -9.13 1.23
C LYS A 108 -22.76 -10.26 1.85
N GLY A 109 -22.63 -10.22 3.17
CA GLY A 109 -21.95 -11.25 3.94
C GLY A 109 -22.76 -12.53 4.02
N PHE A 110 -22.06 -13.64 4.24
CA PHE A 110 -22.70 -14.94 4.40
C PHE A 110 -21.88 -15.87 5.29
N ILE A 111 -22.57 -16.85 5.89
CA ILE A 111 -21.93 -17.93 6.62
C ILE A 111 -21.62 -19.05 5.63
N GLN A 112 -20.33 -19.34 5.47
CA GLN A 112 -19.91 -20.47 4.65
C GLN A 112 -19.90 -21.76 5.49
N MET A 113 -20.63 -22.77 5.03
CA MET A 113 -20.71 -24.08 5.68
C MET A 113 -20.13 -25.16 4.76
N TRP A 114 -19.42 -26.12 5.34
CA TRP A 114 -18.90 -27.28 4.64
C TRP A 114 -19.47 -28.55 5.27
N THR A 115 -20.02 -29.43 4.44
CA THR A 115 -20.49 -30.76 4.86
C THR A 115 -19.46 -31.79 4.47
N THR A 116 -18.96 -32.51 5.47
CA THR A 116 -17.99 -33.59 5.31
C THR A 116 -18.67 -34.84 4.70
N PRO A 117 -17.89 -35.78 4.11
CA PRO A 117 -18.45 -37.00 3.54
C PRO A 117 -19.20 -37.90 4.53
N ASP A 118 -18.89 -37.81 5.83
CA ASP A 118 -19.58 -38.50 6.93
C ASP A 118 -20.85 -37.75 7.41
N GLY A 119 -21.25 -36.66 6.74
CA GLY A 119 -22.51 -35.95 6.95
C GLY A 119 -22.46 -34.84 8.02
N HIS A 120 -21.30 -34.54 8.60
CA HIS A 120 -21.17 -33.45 9.56
C HIS A 120 -21.00 -32.09 8.88
N THR A 121 -21.84 -31.12 9.23
CA THR A 121 -21.68 -29.74 8.75
C THR A 121 -20.86 -28.91 9.73
N LYS A 122 -19.84 -28.20 9.23
CA LYS A 122 -18.98 -27.30 9.99
C LYS A 122 -18.87 -25.95 9.30
N ARG A 123 -18.74 -24.87 10.07
CA ARG A 123 -18.48 -23.53 9.52
C ARG A 123 -17.06 -23.44 8.99
N VAL A 124 -16.93 -22.82 7.82
CA VAL A 124 -15.65 -22.46 7.21
C VAL A 124 -15.33 -21.02 7.55
N TYR A 125 -14.16 -20.80 8.13
CA TYR A 125 -13.61 -19.48 8.37
C TYR A 125 -12.47 -19.26 7.39
N GLY A 126 -12.48 -18.14 6.65
CA GLY A 126 -11.46 -17.95 5.64
C GLY A 126 -11.41 -16.60 4.95
N GLU A 127 -12.51 -15.85 4.92
CA GLU A 127 -12.61 -14.55 4.25
C GLU A 127 -13.21 -13.53 5.22
N ALA A 128 -12.91 -12.25 5.00
CA ALA A 128 -13.35 -11.22 5.94
C ALA A 128 -14.86 -10.97 5.87
N TYR A 129 -15.44 -11.06 4.66
CA TYR A 129 -16.88 -10.95 4.41
C TYR A 129 -17.70 -12.18 4.89
N THR A 130 -17.06 -13.20 5.44
CA THR A 130 -17.75 -14.33 6.11
C THR A 130 -17.55 -14.35 7.63
N SER A 131 -16.86 -13.34 8.16
CA SER A 131 -16.57 -13.21 9.60
C SER A 131 -17.78 -12.72 10.38
N ASP A 132 -17.86 -13.09 11.66
CA ASP A 132 -18.93 -12.61 12.55
C ASP A 132 -18.94 -11.09 12.71
N VAL A 133 -17.75 -10.49 12.71
CA VAL A 133 -17.59 -9.03 12.80
C VAL A 133 -18.21 -8.34 11.59
N PHE A 134 -18.03 -8.88 10.38
CA PHE A 134 -18.64 -8.31 9.18
C PHE A 134 -20.16 -8.43 9.18
N LEU A 135 -20.68 -9.61 9.55
CA LEU A 135 -22.12 -9.85 9.63
C LEU A 135 -22.77 -8.92 10.68
N ASP A 136 -22.12 -8.74 11.83
CA ASP A 136 -22.57 -7.81 12.87
C ASP A 136 -22.53 -6.34 12.42
N MET A 137 -21.51 -5.95 11.63
CA MET A 137 -21.46 -4.62 11.01
C MET A 137 -22.61 -4.41 10.02
N GLU A 138 -22.93 -5.43 9.21
CA GLU A 138 -24.06 -5.38 8.28
C GLU A 138 -25.41 -5.31 8.98
N ASP A 139 -25.57 -5.98 10.13
CA ASP A 139 -26.81 -5.91 10.91
C ASP A 139 -27.01 -4.55 11.61
N LYS A 140 -25.91 -3.84 11.87
CA LYS A 140 -25.90 -2.53 12.56
C LYS A 140 -25.94 -1.34 11.62
N ILE A 141 -25.69 -1.52 10.32
CA ILE A 141 -25.65 -0.40 9.39
C ILE A 141 -27.04 0.24 9.25
N THR A 142 -27.09 1.56 9.36
CA THR A 142 -28.33 2.32 9.17
C THR A 142 -28.39 2.80 7.74
N LEU A 143 -29.55 2.63 7.09
CA LEU A 143 -29.78 3.14 5.74
C LEU A 143 -29.78 4.66 5.75
N GLU A 144 -29.13 5.25 4.76
CA GLU A 144 -29.11 6.71 4.63
C GLU A 144 -30.53 7.22 4.28
N PRO A 145 -31.12 8.13 5.06
CA PRO A 145 -32.48 8.59 4.84
C PRO A 145 -32.69 9.18 3.45
N GLY A 146 -33.67 8.67 2.70
CA GLY A 146 -33.99 9.15 1.36
C GLY A 146 -33.09 8.59 0.25
N CYS A 147 -32.12 7.72 0.57
CA CYS A 147 -31.35 6.99 -0.41
C CYS A 147 -32.07 5.68 -0.78
N SER A 148 -32.32 5.46 -2.08
CA SER A 148 -32.89 4.20 -2.59
C SER A 148 -31.84 3.18 -3.03
N LEU A 149 -30.55 3.53 -2.93
CA LEU A 149 -29.45 2.64 -3.31
C LEU A 149 -29.16 1.65 -2.18
N GLU A 150 -28.62 0.50 -2.56
CA GLU A 150 -28.14 -0.49 -1.61
C GLU A 150 -27.02 0.11 -0.75
N THR A 151 -27.13 -0.07 0.56
CA THR A 151 -26.10 0.33 1.53
C THR A 151 -25.25 -0.88 1.85
N VAL A 152 -23.94 -0.77 1.63
CA VAL A 152 -22.99 -1.89 1.75
C VAL A 152 -21.89 -1.53 2.75
N VAL A 153 -21.51 -2.49 3.60
CA VAL A 153 -20.33 -2.37 4.46
C VAL A 153 -19.08 -2.71 3.65
N ILE A 154 -18.10 -1.81 3.65
CA ILE A 154 -16.81 -2.04 3.00
C ILE A 154 -15.76 -2.28 4.07
N LEU A 155 -15.15 -3.45 4.04
CA LEU A 155 -14.00 -3.76 4.87
C LEU A 155 -12.73 -3.21 4.22
N LEU A 156 -11.93 -2.48 4.99
CA LEU A 156 -10.64 -1.96 4.57
C LEU A 156 -9.54 -2.64 5.37
N MET A 157 -8.52 -3.15 4.68
CA MET A 157 -7.37 -3.78 5.30
C MET A 157 -6.14 -2.91 5.05
N VAL A 158 -5.68 -2.23 6.09
CA VAL A 158 -4.51 -1.33 6.02
C VAL A 158 -3.25 -2.12 6.33
N TYR A 159 -2.22 -1.94 5.50
CA TYR A 159 -0.90 -2.56 5.66
C TYR A 159 0.19 -1.51 5.50
N SER A 160 1.35 -1.77 6.09
CA SER A 160 2.55 -0.98 5.85
C SER A 160 3.78 -1.89 5.97
N ASP A 161 4.73 -1.70 5.07
CA ASP A 161 6.02 -2.38 5.07
C ASP A 161 7.12 -1.43 4.56
N SER A 162 8.37 -1.80 4.79
CA SER A 162 9.53 -1.09 4.23
C SER A 162 9.79 -1.64 2.82
N THR A 163 9.83 -0.77 1.81
CA THR A 163 10.12 -1.15 0.43
C THR A 163 11.42 -0.51 -0.06
N HIS A 164 12.19 -1.27 -0.82
CA HIS A 164 13.35 -0.76 -1.55
C HIS A 164 12.87 -0.39 -2.95
N LEU A 165 12.93 0.90 -3.31
CA LEU A 165 12.27 1.43 -4.51
C LEU A 165 12.98 1.08 -5.81
N ALA A 166 14.30 0.87 -5.76
CA ALA A 166 15.10 0.75 -6.95
C ALA A 166 15.97 -0.52 -6.94
N ASN A 167 16.14 -1.15 -8.09
CA ASN A 167 17.16 -2.19 -8.26
C ASN A 167 18.59 -1.61 -8.20
N PHE A 168 18.73 -0.30 -8.42
CA PHE A 168 19.97 0.45 -8.39
C PHE A 168 19.75 1.72 -7.57
N GLY A 169 20.60 1.99 -6.58
CA GLY A 169 20.42 3.12 -5.65
C GLY A 169 20.13 2.64 -4.23
N THR A 170 19.94 3.60 -3.33
CA THR A 170 19.68 3.35 -1.89
C THR A 170 18.36 3.93 -1.41
N ALA A 171 17.54 4.44 -2.33
CA ALA A 171 16.22 4.98 -2.01
C ALA A 171 15.33 3.91 -1.38
N ALA A 172 14.92 4.17 -0.15
CA ALA A 172 13.91 3.40 0.58
C ALA A 172 12.63 4.22 0.70
N LEU A 173 11.50 3.52 0.73
CA LEU A 173 10.19 4.11 0.96
C LEU A 173 9.46 3.31 2.02
N TRP A 174 8.64 4.01 2.79
CA TRP A 174 7.75 3.37 3.74
C TRP A 174 6.30 3.59 3.33
N PRO A 175 5.77 2.75 2.44
CA PRO A 175 4.38 2.84 2.00
C PRO A 175 3.38 2.33 3.05
N ALA A 176 2.18 2.88 2.99
CA ALA A 176 0.97 2.28 3.48
C ALA A 176 0.04 1.97 2.30
N TYR A 177 -0.62 0.82 2.40
CA TYR A 177 -1.52 0.27 1.40
C TYR A 177 -2.87 -0.05 2.01
N VAL A 178 -3.88 -0.10 1.17
CA VAL A 178 -5.23 -0.56 1.51
C VAL A 178 -5.65 -1.66 0.55
N GLY A 179 -6.01 -2.82 1.09
CA GLY A 179 -6.73 -3.87 0.38
C GLY A 179 -8.23 -3.80 0.70
N ILE A 180 -9.08 -4.06 -0.30
CA ILE A 180 -10.51 -4.20 -0.08
C ILE A 180 -10.78 -5.60 0.51
N GLY A 181 -11.39 -5.63 1.70
CA GLY A 181 -11.69 -6.84 2.45
C GLY A 181 -12.72 -7.75 1.77
N LEU A 182 -13.54 -7.19 0.87
CA LEU A 182 -14.52 -7.91 0.05
C LEU A 182 -13.86 -8.72 -1.07
N GLN A 183 -12.64 -8.38 -1.48
CA GLN A 183 -11.94 -9.18 -2.48
C GLN A 183 -11.40 -10.47 -1.83
N SER A 184 -11.52 -11.62 -2.49
CA SER A 184 -10.97 -12.87 -1.94
C SER A 184 -9.47 -12.75 -1.69
N LYS A 185 -9.01 -13.32 -0.57
CA LYS A 185 -7.57 -13.39 -0.26
C LYS A 185 -6.76 -14.05 -1.38
N TYR A 186 -7.34 -14.99 -2.13
CA TYR A 186 -6.66 -15.68 -3.23
C TYR A 186 -6.38 -14.77 -4.42
N ILE A 187 -7.19 -13.72 -4.61
CA ILE A 187 -6.93 -12.68 -5.60
C ILE A 187 -5.92 -11.70 -5.02
N ARG A 188 -6.12 -11.21 -3.80
CA ARG A 188 -5.22 -10.24 -3.16
C ARG A 188 -3.76 -10.67 -3.12
N VAL A 189 -3.49 -11.97 -2.89
CA VAL A 189 -2.10 -12.49 -2.85
C VAL A 189 -1.47 -12.67 -4.23
N LYS A 190 -2.20 -12.48 -5.34
CA LYS A 190 -1.63 -12.54 -6.69
C LYS A 190 -1.03 -11.16 -7.04
N PRO A 191 0.29 -11.03 -7.22
CA PRO A 191 0.91 -9.73 -7.48
C PRO A 191 0.37 -9.04 -8.74
N MET A 192 0.00 -9.82 -9.77
CA MET A 192 -0.54 -9.31 -11.04
C MET A 192 -2.01 -8.89 -10.96
N SER A 193 -2.68 -9.06 -9.82
CA SER A 193 -4.06 -8.61 -9.64
C SER A 193 -4.16 -7.13 -9.30
N PHE A 194 -3.06 -6.50 -8.87
CA PHE A 194 -3.03 -5.09 -8.43
C PHE A 194 -4.12 -4.75 -7.39
N ALA A 195 -4.48 -5.74 -6.57
CA ALA A 195 -5.56 -5.70 -5.59
C ALA A 195 -5.28 -4.83 -4.33
N ASN A 196 -4.08 -4.28 -4.20
CA ASN A 196 -3.72 -3.38 -3.11
C ASN A 196 -3.49 -1.98 -3.66
N HIS A 197 -4.11 -1.00 -3.02
CA HIS A 197 -4.06 0.39 -3.43
C HIS A 197 -3.09 1.16 -2.53
N HIS A 198 -2.31 2.04 -3.12
CA HIS A 198 -1.45 2.95 -2.35
C HIS A 198 -2.31 3.94 -1.57
N LEU A 199 -2.04 4.06 -0.27
CA LEU A 199 -2.73 4.99 0.63
C LEU A 199 -1.84 6.14 1.04
N ALA A 200 -0.62 5.83 1.49
CA ALA A 200 0.31 6.83 1.98
C ALA A 200 1.75 6.42 1.75
N TYR A 201 2.64 7.41 1.80
CA TYR A 201 4.08 7.27 1.80
C TYR A 201 4.63 8.10 2.95
N PHE A 202 5.24 7.41 3.90
CA PHE A 202 5.89 8.05 5.03
C PHE A 202 7.34 8.40 4.66
N PRO A 203 7.86 9.52 5.18
CA PRO A 203 9.26 9.85 5.02
C PRO A 203 10.12 8.78 5.70
N VAL A 204 11.29 8.51 5.12
CA VAL A 204 12.32 7.76 5.84
C VAL A 204 12.73 8.58 7.06
N VAL A 205 12.46 8.02 8.22
CA VAL A 205 12.73 8.59 9.53
C VAL A 205 14.26 8.66 9.70
N CYS A 206 14.88 9.77 9.28
CA CYS A 206 16.34 9.96 9.34
C CYS A 206 16.89 9.92 10.79
N ASN A 207 18.15 9.49 10.90
CA ASN A 207 18.87 9.09 12.12
C ASN A 207 18.72 9.87 13.45
N PRO A 208 18.44 11.19 13.56
CA PRO A 208 18.13 11.76 14.89
C PRO A 208 16.85 11.15 15.53
N LEU A 209 16.00 10.50 14.74
CA LEU A 209 14.80 9.80 15.22
C LEU A 209 15.09 8.37 15.70
N SER A 210 16.04 7.66 15.09
CA SER A 210 16.52 6.37 15.62
C SER A 210 17.24 6.57 16.95
N GLU A 211 18.03 7.65 17.07
CA GLU A 211 18.69 8.02 18.33
C GLU A 211 17.69 8.49 19.40
N ARG A 212 16.64 9.24 19.07
CA ARG A 212 15.61 9.63 20.05
C ARG A 212 14.76 8.45 20.51
N VAL A 213 14.39 7.54 19.62
CA VAL A 213 13.72 6.28 20.00
C VAL A 213 14.70 5.39 20.78
N GLN A 214 15.98 5.35 20.43
CA GLN A 214 17.00 4.58 21.17
C GLN A 214 17.35 5.17 22.54
N MET A 215 17.44 6.49 22.68
CA MET A 215 17.65 7.19 23.97
C MET A 215 16.49 6.94 24.93
N LEU A 216 15.28 6.73 24.41
CA LEU A 216 14.10 6.34 25.19
C LEU A 216 14.01 4.82 25.44
N THR A 217 14.97 4.04 24.92
CA THR A 217 15.12 2.59 25.18
C THR A 217 16.38 2.23 25.96
N THR A 218 17.23 3.23 26.29
CA THR A 218 18.51 3.03 26.98
C THR A 218 18.64 3.96 28.18
N ILE A 219 17.78 3.79 29.19
CA ILE A 219 18.07 4.04 30.62
C ILE A 219 17.33 2.96 31.42
#